data_AF-A0A815THU4-F1
#
_entry.id   AF-A0A815THU4-F1
#
_cell.length_a   1.000
_cell.length_b   1.000
_cell.length_c   1.000
_cell.angle_alpha   90.00
_cell.angle_beta   90.00
_cell.angle_gamma   90.00
#
_symmetry.space_group_name_H-M   'P 1'
#
loop_
_entity.id
_entity.type
_entity.pdbx_description
1 polymer ?
#
loop_
_entity_poly.entity_id
_entity_poly.type
_entity_poly.pdbx_seq_one_letter_code
_entity_poly.pdbx_strand_id
1 'polypeptide(L)'
;MTTIDGYPTPTIAWLLNGNPLTEKEDTLMPFNPVTGEAQLSIRNIGLQQHAGWIICRLENQYGNQEETVQIDVLAAPIISTQLSKEQEIESGHDVTLKVIVQGSPRPSAQ
;
A
#
# COMPACT_ATOMS: atom_id res chain seq x y z
N MET A 1 2.78 0.51 17.94
CA MET A 1 3.83 -0.09 18.79
C MET A 1 3.21 -1.33 19.36
N THR A 2 3.62 -2.50 18.86
CA THR A 2 3.09 -3.80 19.30
C THR A 2 4.14 -4.45 20.18
N THR A 3 3.79 -4.75 21.43
CA THR A 3 4.63 -5.47 22.39
C THR A 3 4.46 -6.97 22.17
N ILE A 4 5.56 -7.69 22.03
CA ILE A 4 5.60 -9.11 21.70
C ILE A 4 5.92 -9.92 22.96
N ASP A 5 4.93 -10.66 23.47
CA ASP A 5 5.07 -11.59 24.59
C ASP A 5 4.86 -13.04 24.12
N GLY A 6 5.79 -13.95 24.41
CA GLY A 6 5.65 -15.38 24.10
C GLY A 6 6.89 -16.23 24.44
N TYR A 7 6.69 -17.48 24.85
CA TYR A 7 7.75 -18.44 25.13
C TYR A 7 7.55 -19.78 24.40
N PRO A 8 8.57 -20.32 23.70
CA PRO A 8 9.81 -19.66 23.31
C PRO A 8 9.56 -18.35 22.56
N THR A 9 10.54 -17.45 22.59
CA THR A 9 10.44 -16.14 21.92
C THR A 9 9.95 -16.34 20.48
N PRO A 10 8.81 -15.77 20.11
CA PRO A 10 8.25 -15.97 18.78
C PRO A 10 9.10 -15.26 17.73
N THR A 11 9.04 -15.75 16.50
CA THR A 11 9.54 -15.04 15.33
C THR A 11 8.50 -14.05 14.84
N ILE A 12 8.95 -12.94 14.24
CA ILE A 12 8.08 -11.93 13.63
C ILE A 12 8.21 -11.96 12.10
N ALA A 13 7.07 -11.86 11.41
CA ALA A 13 6.98 -11.66 9.98
C ALA A 13 5.95 -10.57 9.65
N TRP A 14 6.29 -9.68 8.72
CA TRP A 14 5.36 -8.70 8.18
C TRP A 14 4.89 -9.14 6.80
N LEU A 15 3.60 -9.01 6.52
CA LEU A 15 3.01 -9.29 5.21
C LEU A 15 2.27 -8.06 4.70
N LEU A 16 2.34 -7.82 3.40
CA LEU A 16 1.57 -6.81 2.70
C LEU A 16 0.71 -7.50 1.63
N ASN A 17 -0.61 -7.37 1.75
CA ASN A 17 -1.58 -8.05 0.89
C ASN A 17 -1.35 -9.56 0.83
N GLY A 18 -0.99 -10.16 1.97
CA GLY A 18 -0.67 -11.59 2.10
C GLY A 18 0.73 -11.99 1.62
N ASN A 19 1.53 -11.07 1.08
CA ASN A 19 2.90 -11.36 0.62
C ASN A 19 3.92 -10.96 1.69
N PRO A 20 4.91 -11.83 2.03
CA PRO A 20 5.94 -11.48 2.98
C PRO A 20 6.76 -10.26 2.54
N LEU A 21 6.96 -9.31 3.46
CA LEU A 21 7.89 -8.21 3.30
C LEU A 21 9.31 -8.66 3.65
N THR A 22 10.28 -8.09 2.94
CA THR A 22 11.71 -8.32 3.21
C THR A 22 12.41 -7.00 3.43
N GLU A 23 13.46 -7.01 4.24
CA GLU A 23 14.25 -5.80 4.47
C GLU A 23 14.95 -5.37 3.17
N LYS A 24 14.80 -4.09 2.85
CA LYS A 24 15.35 -3.41 1.67
C LYS A 24 15.70 -1.98 2.06
N GLU A 25 16.36 -1.25 1.17
CA GLU A 25 16.74 0.15 1.40
C GLU A 25 15.55 1.04 1.82
N ASP A 26 14.38 0.79 1.24
CA ASP A 26 13.13 1.50 1.52
C ASP A 26 12.19 0.76 2.51
N THR A 27 12.60 -0.36 3.09
CA THR A 27 11.77 -1.15 4.03
C THR A 27 12.61 -1.68 5.17
N LEU A 28 12.38 -1.15 6.38
CA LEU A 28 13.11 -1.50 7.60
C LEU A 28 12.16 -2.16 8.59
N MET A 29 12.61 -3.23 9.23
CA MET A 29 11.79 -4.04 10.15
C MET A 29 12.50 -4.35 11.48
N PRO A 30 13.00 -3.34 12.23
CA PRO A 30 13.73 -3.60 13.45
C PRO A 30 12.84 -4.28 14.49
N PHE A 31 13.42 -5.29 15.15
CA PHE A 31 12.80 -6.02 16.25
C PHE A 31 13.77 -6.07 17.44
N ASN A 32 13.29 -5.66 18.60
CA ASN A 32 14.01 -5.76 19.85
C ASN A 32 13.47 -6.96 20.66
N PRO A 33 14.21 -8.08 20.75
CA PRO A 33 13.76 -9.27 21.46
C PRO A 33 13.74 -9.11 22.98
N VAL A 34 14.40 -8.08 23.53
CA VAL A 34 14.44 -7.82 24.99
C VAL A 34 13.19 -7.06 25.43
N THR A 35 12.76 -6.07 24.65
CA THR A 35 11.55 -5.28 24.95
C THR A 35 10.30 -5.81 24.26
N GLY A 36 10.44 -6.73 23.30
CA GLY A 36 9.36 -7.21 22.46
C GLY A 36 8.87 -6.18 21.45
N GLU A 37 9.60 -5.08 21.23
CA GLU A 37 9.17 -4.02 20.32
C GLU A 37 9.49 -4.37 18.87
N ALA A 38 8.48 -4.34 18.02
CA ALA A 38 8.64 -4.43 16.58
C ALA A 38 8.14 -3.17 15.87
N GLN A 39 8.83 -2.80 14.80
CA GLN A 39 8.47 -1.67 13.95
C GLN A 39 8.60 -2.05 12.48
N LEU A 40 7.67 -1.56 11.66
CA LEU A 40 7.75 -1.59 10.21
C LEU A 40 7.81 -0.15 9.69
N SER A 41 8.84 0.16 8.90
CA SER A 41 9.00 1.46 8.23
C SER A 41 9.15 1.25 6.73
N ILE A 42 8.22 1.79 5.95
CA ILE A 42 8.26 1.75 4.48
C ILE A 42 8.41 3.19 3.96
N ARG A 43 9.44 3.44 3.15
CA ARG A 43 9.71 4.74 2.50
C ARG A 43 9.22 4.70 1.06
N ASN A 44 9.04 5.87 0.46
CA ASN A 44 8.62 6.00 -0.94
C ASN A 44 7.30 5.26 -1.25
N ILE A 45 6.28 5.49 -0.40
CA ILE A 45 4.96 4.87 -0.52
C ILE A 45 4.32 5.22 -1.87
N GLY A 46 4.23 4.23 -2.75
CA GLY A 46 3.43 4.28 -3.98
C GLY A 46 2.02 3.68 -3.84
N LEU A 47 1.07 4.27 -4.58
CA LEU A 47 -0.37 3.96 -4.53
C LEU A 47 -0.70 2.49 -4.78
N GLN A 48 -0.09 1.89 -5.79
CA GLN A 48 -0.40 0.51 -6.19
C GLN A 48 0.39 -0.52 -5.39
N GLN A 49 1.59 -0.15 -4.94
CA GLN A 49 2.54 -1.08 -4.35
C GLN A 49 2.27 -1.29 -2.86
N HIS A 50 1.77 -0.27 -2.16
CA HIS A 50 1.70 -0.27 -0.69
C HIS A 50 0.30 -0.08 -0.12
N ALA A 51 -0.72 0.14 -0.96
CA ALA A 51 -2.11 0.16 -0.49
C ALA A 51 -2.60 -1.26 -0.17
N GLY A 52 -3.43 -1.36 0.87
CA GLY A 52 -4.08 -2.60 1.27
C GLY A 52 -3.75 -3.00 2.70
N TRP A 53 -3.62 -4.30 2.96
CA TRP A 53 -3.57 -4.83 4.33
C TRP A 53 -2.15 -5.21 4.72
N ILE A 54 -1.67 -4.62 5.82
CA ILE A 54 -0.45 -5.05 6.50
C ILE A 54 -0.82 -6.00 7.63
N ILE A 55 -0.12 -7.12 7.70
CA ILE A 55 -0.28 -8.13 8.76
C ILE A 55 1.05 -8.27 9.48
N CYS A 56 1.04 -8.11 10.80
CA CYS A 56 2.12 -8.53 11.68
C CYS A 56 1.80 -9.92 12.21
N ARG A 57 2.64 -10.91 11.89
CA ARG A 57 2.49 -12.28 12.34
C ARG A 57 3.60 -12.64 13.34
N LEU A 58 3.20 -13.20 14.46
CA LEU A 58 4.07 -13.77 15.49
C LEU A 58 3.88 -15.28 15.50
N GLU A 59 4.97 -16.05 15.54
CA GLU A 59 4.88 -17.51 15.50
C GLU A 59 5.93 -18.18 16.39
N ASN A 60 5.52 -19.20 17.13
CA ASN A 60 6.41 -20.13 17.82
C ASN A 60 5.93 -21.58 17.64
N GLN A 61 6.65 -22.55 18.20
CA GLN A 61 6.31 -23.98 18.06
C GLN A 61 4.93 -24.38 18.62
N TYR A 62 4.28 -23.51 19.38
CA TYR A 62 3.00 -23.78 20.04
C TYR A 62 1.83 -23.02 19.41
N GLY A 63 2.09 -22.06 18.51
CA GLY A 63 1.02 -21.32 17.85
C GLY A 63 1.48 -20.06 17.14
N ASN A 64 0.51 -19.30 16.63
CA ASN A 64 0.73 -18.00 16.01
C ASN A 64 -0.34 -17.00 16.46
N GLN A 65 -0.02 -15.72 16.28
CA GLN A 65 -0.92 -14.60 16.47
C GLN A 65 -0.70 -13.57 15.35
N GLU A 66 -1.78 -12.98 14.86
CA GLU A 66 -1.73 -12.00 13.77
C GLU A 66 -2.48 -10.72 14.17
N GLU A 67 -1.91 -9.57 13.81
CA GLU A 67 -2.54 -8.25 13.91
C GLU A 67 -2.56 -7.59 12.53
N THR A 68 -3.70 -7.03 12.14
CA THR A 68 -3.93 -6.52 10.78
C THR A 68 -4.29 -5.04 10.79
N VAL A 69 -3.67 -4.27 9.89
CA VAL A 69 -3.89 -2.82 9.71
C VAL A 69 -4.08 -2.52 8.22
N GLN A 70 -5.03 -1.64 7.90
CA GLN A 70 -5.22 -1.14 6.54
C GLN A 70 -4.38 0.12 6.28
N ILE A 71 -3.68 0.15 5.14
CA ILE A 71 -3.06 1.35 4.58
C ILE A 71 -3.85 1.81 3.38
N ASP A 72 -4.39 3.03 3.49
CA ASP A 72 -4.93 3.78 2.36
C ASP A 72 -3.88 4.79 1.88
N VAL A 73 -3.42 4.63 0.64
CA VAL A 73 -2.51 5.59 0.01
C VAL A 73 -3.34 6.62 -0.75
N LEU A 74 -3.08 7.90 -0.49
CA LEU A 74 -3.77 9.02 -1.13
C LEU A 74 -2.89 9.61 -2.23
N ALA A 75 -3.52 9.98 -3.35
CA ALA A 75 -2.82 10.63 -4.47
C ALA A 75 -3.71 11.66 -5.13
N ALA A 76 -3.11 12.81 -5.47
CA ALA A 76 -3.79 13.85 -6.21
C ALA A 76 -4.30 13.33 -7.57
N PRO A 77 -5.42 13.86 -8.08
CA PRO A 77 -5.90 13.55 -9.43
C PRO A 77 -4.85 13.93 -10.48
N ILE A 78 -4.50 13.01 -11.37
CA ILE A 78 -3.60 13.22 -12.50
C ILE A 78 -4.32 12.76 -13.77
N ILE A 79 -4.35 13.63 -14.78
CA ILE A 79 -4.81 13.28 -16.12
C ILE A 79 -3.69 12.52 -16.80
N SER A 80 -3.89 11.22 -17.04
CA SER A 80 -2.90 10.36 -17.71
C SER A 80 -3.08 10.29 -19.22
N THR A 81 -4.19 10.80 -19.76
CA THR A 81 -4.42 10.88 -21.20
C THR A 81 -3.90 12.19 -21.76
N GLN A 82 -3.13 12.13 -22.84
CA GLN A 82 -2.87 13.31 -23.66
C GLN A 82 -4.04 13.48 -24.64
N LEU A 83 -4.89 14.48 -24.38
CA LEU A 83 -5.85 14.93 -25.37
C LEU A 83 -5.09 15.67 -26.49
N SER A 84 -5.47 15.40 -27.74
CA SER A 84 -5.05 16.25 -28.86
C SER A 84 -5.54 17.68 -28.58
N LYS A 85 -4.65 18.67 -28.76
CA LYS A 85 -4.98 20.08 -28.51
C LYS A 85 -6.13 20.56 -29.41
N GLU A 86 -6.26 19.98 -30.59
CA GLU A 86 -7.27 20.31 -31.59
C GLU A 86 -7.81 19.02 -32.22
N GLN A 87 -9.13 19.01 -32.47
CA GLN A 87 -9.82 17.99 -33.25
C GLN A 87 -10.68 18.70 -34.29
N GLU A 88 -10.47 18.38 -35.56
CA GLU A 88 -11.33 18.83 -36.65
C GLU A 88 -12.40 17.78 -36.91
N ILE A 89 -13.67 18.20 -36.87
CA ILE A 89 -14.83 17.32 -37.05
C ILE A 89 -15.80 17.97 -38.02
N GLU A 90 -16.33 17.14 -38.92
CA GLU A 90 -17.31 17.58 -39.92
C GLU A 90 -18.67 17.88 -39.29
N SER A 91 -19.34 18.89 -39.83
CA SER A 91 -20.69 19.28 -39.38
C SER A 91 -21.65 18.09 -39.48
N GLY A 92 -22.41 17.84 -38.41
CA GLY A 92 -23.38 16.74 -38.32
C GLY A 92 -22.83 15.45 -37.70
N HIS A 93 -21.54 15.39 -37.34
CA HIS A 93 -20.94 14.26 -36.63
C HIS A 93 -20.75 14.54 -35.13
N ASP A 94 -20.78 13.47 -34.33
CA ASP A 94 -20.56 13.54 -32.89
C ASP A 94 -19.07 13.50 -32.53
N VAL A 95 -18.68 14.28 -31.52
CA VAL A 95 -17.35 14.25 -30.90
C VAL A 95 -17.41 13.59 -29.53
N THR A 96 -16.46 12.70 -29.23
CA THR A 96 -16.28 12.13 -27.89
C THR A 96 -14.85 12.33 -27.41
N LEU A 97 -14.67 13.17 -26.39
CA LEU A 97 -13.40 13.35 -25.70
C LEU A 97 -13.34 12.39 -24.51
N LYS A 98 -12.31 11.54 -24.48
CA LYS A 98 -12.08 10.60 -23.37
C LYS A 98 -10.83 11.00 -22.60
N VAL A 99 -10.98 11.15 -21.28
CA VAL A 99 -9.88 11.42 -20.37
C VAL A 99 -9.79 10.31 -19.34
N ILE A 100 -8.59 9.81 -19.11
CA ILE A 100 -8.28 8.89 -18.01
C ILE A 100 -7.69 9.74 -16.89
N VAL A 101 -8.35 9.69 -15.74
CA VAL A 101 -7.90 10.35 -14.51
C VAL A 101 -7.51 9.27 -13.51
N GLN A 102 -6.31 9.39 -12.96
CA GLN A 102 -5.81 8.57 -11.87
C GLN A 102 -5.85 9.38 -10.58
N GLY A 103 -6.16 8.77 -9.44
CA GLY A 103 -6.22 9.46 -8.15
C GLY A 103 -6.84 8.58 -7.08
N SER A 104 -6.54 8.89 -5.82
CA SER A 104 -7.12 8.21 -4.65
C SER A 104 -7.48 9.23 -3.57
N PRO A 105 -8.76 9.36 -3.18
CA PRO A 105 -9.91 8.61 -3.71
C PRO A 105 -10.21 8.93 -5.18
N ARG A 106 -11.05 8.11 -5.83
CA ARG A 106 -11.39 8.29 -7.25
C ARG A 106 -11.99 9.70 -7.48
N PRO A 107 -11.43 10.51 -8.40
CA PRO A 107 -11.94 11.85 -8.64
C PRO A 107 -13.33 11.84 -9.27
N SER A 108 -14.19 12.78 -8.87
CA SER A 108 -15.49 13.03 -9.52
C SER A 108 -15.33 14.07 -10.64
N ALA A 109 -15.88 13.80 -11.82
CA ALA A 109 -16.04 14.81 -12.87
C ALA A 109 -17.18 15.77 -12.47
N GLN A 110 -16.97 17.08 -12.66
CA GLN A 110 -18.00 18.11 -12.49
C GLN A 110 -18.56 18.54 -13.84
#